data_AF-A0A353YEU0-F1
#
_entry.id   AF-A0A353YEU0-F1
#
_cell.length_a   1.000
_cell.length_b   1.000
_cell.length_c   1.000
_cell.angle_alpha   90.00
_cell.angle_beta   90.00
_cell.angle_gamma   90.00
#
_symmetry.space_group_name_H-M   'P 1'
#
loop_
_entity.id
_entity.type
_entity.pdbx_description
1 polymer ?
#
loop_
_entity_poly.entity_id
_entity_poly.type
_entity_poly.pdbx_seq_one_letter_code
_entity_poly.pdbx_strand_id
1 'polypeptide(L)'
;MLIERDGATAALRSETGNLVFPPATAASYSVDKWLLADGDDRDAAAASSEDTFRCDSLGCIGTVKGKTVALIRHPAALEEDCRLADIVIAPFTIGKKCRAARVIVDRRMLKSEGASALYIEGLSIRTETVAAARGRRPWVPDHTIVRTGPPSHSGHVDAHGNEADDNAGDAAKRFNGNPDE
;
A
#
# COMPACT_ATOMS: atom_id res chain seq x y z
N MET A 1 -0.73 8.78 1.04
CA MET A 1 -0.39 9.31 -0.30
C MET A 1 -1.42 8.81 -1.28
N LEU A 2 -1.86 9.67 -2.21
CA LEU A 2 -2.84 9.33 -3.25
C LEU A 2 -2.17 9.32 -4.62
N ILE A 3 -2.59 8.41 -5.49
CA ILE A 3 -2.06 8.26 -6.85
C ILE A 3 -3.22 8.30 -7.84
N GLU A 4 -3.07 9.12 -8.86
CA GLU A 4 -4.08 9.32 -9.90
C GLU A 4 -4.19 8.08 -10.80
N ARG A 5 -5.35 7.88 -11.43
CA ARG A 5 -5.67 6.68 -12.22
C ARG A 5 -4.70 6.41 -13.37
N ASP A 6 -4.14 7.43 -13.99
CA ASP A 6 -3.18 7.31 -15.09
C ASP A 6 -1.74 7.58 -14.64
N GLY A 7 -1.53 7.86 -13.35
CA GLY A 7 -0.20 8.09 -12.77
C GLY A 7 0.41 9.43 -13.18
N ALA A 8 -0.42 10.36 -13.68
CA ALA A 8 0.02 11.68 -14.12
C ALA A 8 0.37 12.60 -12.94
N THR A 9 -0.22 12.34 -11.76
CA THR A 9 0.07 13.07 -10.52
C THR A 9 -0.09 12.18 -9.30
N ALA A 10 0.45 12.64 -8.18
CA ALA A 10 0.29 12.04 -6.87
C ALA A 10 0.23 13.14 -5.80
N ALA A 11 -0.46 12.84 -4.70
CA ALA A 11 -0.56 13.74 -3.55
C ALA A 11 0.13 13.13 -2.33
N LEU A 12 1.06 13.86 -1.73
CA LEU A 12 1.61 13.53 -0.42
C LEU A 12 0.77 14.21 0.66
N ARG A 13 0.70 13.60 1.84
CA ARG A 13 0.10 14.26 3.01
C ARG A 13 1.22 14.85 3.85
N SER A 14 1.18 16.16 4.08
CA SER A 14 2.16 16.87 4.90
C SER A 14 2.02 16.50 6.38
N GLU A 15 2.96 16.96 7.20
CA GLU A 15 2.88 16.83 8.66
C GLU A 15 1.70 17.61 9.26
N THR A 16 1.32 18.72 8.62
CA THR A 16 0.12 19.51 9.01
C THR A 16 -1.19 18.84 8.61
N GLY A 17 -1.12 17.72 7.90
CA GLY A 17 -2.29 16.94 7.49
C GLY A 17 -2.86 17.32 6.13
N ASN A 18 -2.39 18.38 5.47
CA ASN A 18 -2.95 18.81 4.18
C ASN A 18 -2.36 18.01 3.01
N LEU A 19 -3.07 17.98 1.89
CA LEU A 19 -2.53 17.44 0.63
C LEU A 19 -1.54 18.41 -0.02
N VAL A 20 -0.45 17.84 -0.53
CA VAL A 20 0.61 18.56 -1.22
C VAL A 20 0.91 17.86 -2.54
N PHE A 21 1.11 18.67 -3.59
CA PHE A 21 1.21 18.21 -4.96
C PHE A 21 2.53 18.65 -5.61
N PRO A 22 3.01 17.90 -6.62
CA PRO A 22 4.04 18.44 -7.51
C PRO A 22 3.47 19.64 -8.28
N PRO A 23 4.31 20.60 -8.71
CA PRO A 23 3.91 21.70 -9.58
C PRO A 23 3.08 21.23 -10.76
N ALA A 24 2.00 21.98 -11.01
CA ALA A 24 0.87 21.58 -11.83
C ALA A 24 1.31 21.06 -13.21
N THR A 25 0.98 19.80 -13.47
CA THR A 25 0.97 19.22 -14.82
C THR A 25 -0.30 18.40 -15.01
N ALA A 26 -1.04 18.69 -16.09
CA ALA A 26 -2.06 17.88 -16.77
C ALA A 26 -3.24 17.28 -15.96
N ALA A 27 -3.22 17.26 -14.63
CA ALA A 27 -4.18 16.57 -13.78
C ALA A 27 -4.95 17.50 -12.83
N SER A 28 -5.18 18.76 -13.23
CA SER A 28 -5.87 19.77 -12.41
C SER A 28 -7.22 19.28 -11.90
N TYR A 29 -8.01 18.62 -12.74
CA TYR A 29 -9.30 18.05 -12.32
C TYR A 29 -9.17 17.08 -11.13
N SER A 30 -8.21 16.15 -11.17
CA SER A 30 -8.02 15.18 -10.08
C SER A 30 -7.55 15.87 -8.80
N VAL A 31 -6.68 16.88 -8.93
CA VAL A 31 -6.22 17.71 -7.80
C VAL A 31 -7.40 18.44 -7.18
N ASP A 32 -8.20 19.15 -7.98
CA ASP A 32 -9.37 19.90 -7.50
C ASP A 32 -10.39 18.98 -6.81
N LYS A 33 -10.62 17.77 -7.35
CA LYS A 33 -11.51 16.80 -6.71
C LYS A 33 -10.96 16.25 -5.40
N TRP A 34 -9.65 16.07 -5.27
CA TRP A 34 -9.06 15.64 -4.01
C TRP A 34 -9.04 16.75 -2.97
N LEU A 35 -8.73 17.98 -3.35
CA LEU A 35 -8.80 19.14 -2.45
C LEU A 35 -10.22 19.34 -1.93
N LEU A 36 -11.23 19.31 -2.82
CA LEU A 36 -12.64 19.37 -2.43
C LEU A 36 -13.03 18.24 -1.46
N ALA A 37 -12.56 17.01 -1.71
CA ALA A 37 -12.84 15.87 -0.84
C ALA A 37 -12.12 15.94 0.51
N ASP A 38 -10.96 16.60 0.58
CA ASP A 38 -10.19 16.86 1.81
C ASP A 38 -10.73 18.08 2.58
N GLY A 39 -11.68 18.84 2.00
CA GLY A 39 -12.21 20.09 2.57
C GLY A 39 -11.21 21.24 2.50
N ASP A 40 -10.32 21.22 1.51
CA ASP A 40 -9.27 22.21 1.32
C ASP A 40 -9.69 23.21 0.22
N ASP A 41 -9.79 24.49 0.59
CA ASP A 41 -10.23 25.57 -0.30
C ASP A 41 -9.12 26.12 -1.20
N ARG A 42 -7.89 25.59 -1.08
CA ARG A 42 -6.78 25.95 -1.98
C ARG A 42 -7.07 25.47 -3.39
N ASP A 43 -6.51 26.16 -4.38
CA ASP A 43 -6.45 25.65 -5.75
C ASP A 43 -5.21 24.78 -5.98
N ALA A 44 -5.13 24.16 -7.15
CA ALA A 44 -4.00 23.31 -7.52
C ALA A 44 -2.64 24.02 -7.50
N ALA A 45 -2.60 25.34 -7.76
CA ALA A 45 -1.35 26.10 -7.74
C ALA A 45 -0.90 26.34 -6.29
N ALA A 46 -1.79 26.78 -5.42
CA ALA A 46 -1.54 27.00 -3.99
C ALA A 46 -1.29 25.70 -3.20
N ALA A 47 -1.80 24.57 -3.68
CA ALA A 47 -1.54 23.26 -3.10
C ALA A 47 -0.24 22.60 -3.59
N SER A 48 0.39 23.17 -4.64
CA SER A 48 1.69 22.71 -5.10
C SER A 48 2.82 23.20 -4.19
N SER A 49 3.86 22.38 -4.01
CA SER A 49 4.99 22.74 -3.15
C SER A 49 6.31 22.26 -3.75
N GLU A 50 7.17 23.20 -4.08
CA GLU A 50 8.55 22.91 -4.52
C GLU A 50 9.45 22.42 -3.39
N ASP A 51 9.07 22.65 -2.13
CA ASP A 51 9.82 22.16 -0.98
C ASP A 51 9.55 20.68 -0.71
N THR A 52 8.32 20.24 -0.94
CA THR A 52 7.93 18.83 -0.80
C THR A 52 8.24 18.01 -2.03
N PHE A 53 8.12 18.61 -3.22
CA PHE A 53 8.43 17.99 -4.50
C PHE A 53 9.50 18.78 -5.24
N ARG A 54 10.68 18.19 -5.40
CA ARG A 54 11.73 18.71 -6.27
C ARG A 54 11.52 18.14 -7.66
N CYS A 55 11.20 19.01 -8.62
CA CYS A 55 10.84 18.60 -9.97
C CYS A 55 11.79 19.16 -11.02
N ASP A 56 11.97 18.38 -12.08
CA ASP A 56 12.64 18.77 -13.31
C ASP A 56 11.77 18.40 -14.53
N SER A 57 12.38 18.38 -15.72
CA SER A 57 11.68 18.02 -16.96
C SER A 57 11.38 16.51 -17.08
N LEU A 58 12.08 15.65 -16.34
CA LEU A 58 11.95 14.20 -16.42
C LEU A 58 11.00 13.64 -15.35
N GLY A 59 10.85 14.32 -14.22
CA GLY A 59 10.01 13.86 -13.12
C GLY A 59 10.02 14.76 -11.90
N CYS A 60 9.53 14.20 -10.80
CA CYS A 60 9.52 14.83 -9.49
C CYS A 60 9.93 13.82 -8.42
N ILE A 61 10.78 14.25 -7.50
CA ILE A 61 11.12 13.50 -6.29
C ILE A 61 10.46 14.18 -5.09
N GLY A 62 9.77 13.40 -4.27
CA GLY A 62 9.21 13.86 -3.01
C GLY A 62 9.55 12.90 -1.86
N THR A 63 9.34 13.37 -0.63
CA THR A 63 9.54 12.54 0.57
C THR A 63 8.28 12.56 1.43
N VAL A 64 7.86 11.40 1.90
CA VAL A 64 6.73 11.27 2.84
C VAL A 64 7.06 10.22 3.89
N LYS A 65 6.95 10.59 5.18
CA LYS A 65 7.21 9.66 6.30
C LYS A 65 8.54 8.89 6.16
N GLY A 66 9.60 9.59 5.74
CA GLY A 66 10.93 9.02 5.52
C GLY A 66 11.01 7.97 4.40
N LYS A 67 10.12 8.06 3.40
CA LYS A 67 10.18 7.27 2.15
C LYS A 67 10.33 8.20 0.97
N THR A 68 11.23 7.86 0.06
CA THR A 68 11.44 8.60 -1.18
C THR A 68 10.45 8.15 -2.24
N VAL A 69 9.78 9.09 -2.87
CA VAL A 69 8.79 8.87 -3.92
C VAL A 69 9.29 9.51 -5.20
N ALA A 70 9.41 8.73 -6.27
CA ALA A 70 9.69 9.23 -7.61
C ALA A 70 8.42 9.19 -8.46
N LEU A 71 7.97 10.36 -8.90
CA LEU A 71 6.94 10.52 -9.93
C LEU A 71 7.63 10.78 -11.26
N ILE A 72 7.81 9.73 -12.04
CA ILE A 72 8.51 9.78 -13.32
C ILE A 72 7.54 10.25 -14.40
N ARG A 73 7.94 11.26 -15.17
CA ARG A 73 7.18 11.75 -16.34
C ARG A 73 7.78 11.25 -17.65
N HIS A 74 9.10 11.03 -17.69
CA HIS A 74 9.82 10.60 -18.89
C HIS A 74 10.66 9.32 -18.65
N PRO A 75 10.67 8.34 -19.57
CA PRO A 75 11.42 7.08 -19.41
C PRO A 75 12.92 7.22 -19.14
N ALA A 76 13.52 8.36 -19.50
CA ALA A 76 14.94 8.63 -19.28
C ALA A 76 15.32 8.68 -17.78
N ALA A 77 14.42 9.09 -16.88
CA ALA A 77 14.69 9.12 -15.45
C ALA A 77 14.54 7.74 -14.76
N LEU A 78 13.96 6.75 -15.44
CA LEU A 78 13.57 5.49 -14.81
C LEU A 78 14.72 4.74 -14.12
N GLU A 79 15.89 4.68 -14.75
CA GLU A 79 17.00 3.90 -14.21
C GLU A 79 17.61 4.52 -12.94
N GLU A 80 17.72 5.84 -12.92
CA GLU A 80 18.21 6.58 -11.76
C GLU A 80 17.19 6.58 -10.64
N ASP A 81 15.97 7.04 -10.92
CA ASP A 81 14.90 7.18 -9.93
C ASP A 81 14.54 5.85 -9.28
N CYS A 82 14.52 4.76 -10.07
CA CYS A 82 14.23 3.44 -9.51
C CYS A 82 15.26 2.97 -8.48
N ARG A 83 16.53 3.37 -8.62
CA ARG A 83 17.58 2.99 -7.67
C ARG A 83 17.50 3.79 -6.38
N LEU A 84 16.99 5.02 -6.44
CA LEU A 84 16.99 5.96 -5.33
C LEU A 84 15.67 5.98 -4.55
N ALA A 85 14.54 5.67 -5.20
CA ALA A 85 13.23 5.79 -4.61
C ALA A 85 12.73 4.48 -3.97
N ASP A 86 12.06 4.59 -2.82
CA ASP A 86 11.30 3.49 -2.23
C ASP A 86 10.03 3.19 -3.05
N ILE A 87 9.41 4.23 -3.59
CA ILE A 87 8.15 4.17 -4.33
C ILE A 87 8.35 4.85 -5.68
N VAL A 88 8.06 4.13 -6.76
CA VAL A 88 8.13 4.65 -8.13
C VAL A 88 6.73 4.69 -8.73
N ILE A 89 6.37 5.83 -9.32
CA ILE A 89 5.12 6.07 -10.03
C ILE A 89 5.46 6.46 -11.46
N ALA A 90 4.86 5.80 -12.45
CA ALA A 90 5.09 6.11 -13.85
C ALA A 90 3.81 5.96 -14.70
N PRO A 91 3.51 6.90 -15.61
CA PRO A 91 2.36 6.84 -16.51
C PRO A 91 2.59 5.89 -17.71
N PHE A 92 3.73 5.20 -17.75
CA PHE A 92 4.06 4.18 -18.75
C PHE A 92 4.35 2.84 -18.08
N THR A 93 4.35 1.77 -18.87
CA THR A 93 4.58 0.42 -18.33
C THR A 93 6.06 0.22 -18.06
N ILE A 94 6.39 -0.14 -16.83
CA ILE A 94 7.75 -0.47 -16.43
C ILE A 94 7.95 -1.97 -16.69
N GLY A 95 9.02 -2.29 -17.43
CA GLY A 95 9.44 -3.68 -17.65
C GLY A 95 10.11 -4.27 -16.40
N LYS A 96 10.79 -5.40 -16.54
CA LYS A 96 11.50 -6.07 -15.43
C LYS A 96 12.76 -5.32 -14.94
N LYS A 97 12.98 -4.08 -15.38
CA LYS A 97 14.21 -3.29 -15.19
C LYS A 97 14.24 -2.56 -13.84
N CYS A 98 13.08 -2.18 -13.31
CA CYS A 98 13.02 -1.53 -12.00
C CYS A 98 12.74 -2.58 -10.91
N ARG A 99 13.74 -2.85 -10.06
CA ARG A 99 13.65 -3.83 -8.96
C ARG A 99 14.10 -3.30 -7.61
N ALA A 100 14.75 -2.14 -7.59
CA ALA A 100 15.25 -1.53 -6.36
C ALA A 100 14.12 -0.85 -5.56
N ALA A 101 13.15 -0.25 -6.25
CA ALA A 101 11.95 0.27 -5.62
C ALA A 101 11.10 -0.83 -4.96
N ARG A 102 10.58 -0.56 -3.77
CA ARG A 102 9.75 -1.48 -2.97
C ARG A 102 8.33 -1.54 -3.49
N VAL A 103 7.82 -0.42 -4.00
CA VAL A 103 6.50 -0.31 -4.63
C VAL A 103 6.65 0.35 -5.98
N ILE A 104 6.09 -0.29 -7.01
CA ILE A 104 6.07 0.22 -8.38
C ILE A 104 4.61 0.36 -8.80
N VAL A 105 4.22 1.59 -9.13
CA VAL A 105 2.90 1.94 -9.64
C VAL A 105 3.07 2.42 -11.08
N ASP A 106 3.03 1.46 -12.00
CA ASP A 106 3.20 1.71 -13.43
C ASP A 106 1.85 1.73 -14.17
N ARG A 107 1.88 2.04 -15.46
CA ARG A 107 0.65 2.07 -16.28
C ARG A 107 -0.10 0.74 -16.30
N ARG A 108 0.61 -0.40 -16.22
CA ARG A 108 0.01 -1.73 -16.24
C ARG A 108 -0.79 -1.94 -14.96
N MET A 109 -0.19 -1.68 -13.79
CA MET A 109 -0.84 -1.77 -12.48
C MET A 109 -2.04 -0.82 -12.41
N LEU A 110 -1.86 0.44 -12.81
CA LEU A 110 -2.92 1.45 -12.80
C LEU A 110 -4.10 1.10 -13.73
N LYS A 111 -3.84 0.43 -14.86
CA LYS A 111 -4.91 -0.02 -15.78
C LYS A 111 -5.77 -1.12 -15.17
N SER A 112 -5.18 -2.03 -14.40
CA SER A 112 -5.92 -3.12 -13.73
C SER A 112 -6.55 -2.68 -12.41
N GLU A 113 -5.80 -1.94 -11.60
CA GLU A 113 -6.12 -1.63 -10.21
C GLU A 113 -6.83 -0.27 -10.03
N GLY A 114 -6.65 0.64 -10.98
CA GLY A 114 -7.15 2.02 -10.92
C GLY A 114 -6.31 2.92 -10.02
N ALA A 115 -6.91 4.07 -9.67
CA ALA A 115 -6.33 4.98 -8.68
C ALA A 115 -6.06 4.25 -7.37
N SER A 116 -5.01 4.66 -6.66
CA SER A 116 -4.49 3.92 -5.52
C SER A 116 -4.09 4.86 -4.37
N ALA A 117 -4.21 4.35 -3.15
CA ALA A 117 -3.74 5.02 -1.94
C ALA A 117 -2.64 4.17 -1.29
N LEU A 118 -1.53 4.82 -0.94
CA LEU A 118 -0.45 4.22 -0.15
C LEU A 118 -0.48 4.76 1.28
N TYR A 119 -0.56 3.84 2.22
CA TYR A 119 -0.45 4.07 3.66
C TYR A 119 0.93 3.61 4.13
N ILE A 120 1.69 4.52 4.72
CA ILE A 120 3.08 4.29 5.13
C ILE A 120 3.13 4.37 6.66
N GLU A 121 3.64 3.30 7.27
CA GLU A 121 3.78 3.13 8.72
C GLU A 121 5.16 2.53 9.03
N GLY A 122 6.13 3.39 9.36
CA GLY A 122 7.51 2.99 9.58
C GLY A 122 8.15 2.37 8.32
N LEU A 123 8.35 1.05 8.34
CA LEU A 123 8.90 0.29 7.20
C LEU A 123 7.82 -0.37 6.33
N SER A 124 6.57 -0.39 6.77
CA SER A 124 5.48 -1.01 6.02
C SER A 124 4.85 0.00 5.05
N ILE A 125 4.51 -0.49 3.86
CA ILE A 125 3.74 0.25 2.86
C ILE A 125 2.56 -0.62 2.46
N ARG A 126 1.36 -0.13 2.76
CA ARG A 126 0.10 -0.81 2.46
C ARG A 126 -0.60 -0.08 1.32
N THR A 127 -0.95 -0.85 0.29
CA THR A 127 -1.61 -0.33 -0.91
C THR A 127 -3.09 -0.67 -0.85
N GLU A 128 -3.94 0.34 -1.05
CA GLU A 128 -5.35 0.18 -1.35
C GLU A 128 -5.63 0.64 -2.78
N THR A 129 -6.40 -0.13 -3.53
CA THR A 129 -6.72 0.14 -4.94
C THR A 129 -8.23 0.24 -5.14
N VAL A 130 -8.66 0.98 -6.16
CA VAL A 130 -10.08 1.04 -6.53
C VAL A 130 -10.63 -0.35 -6.89
N ALA A 131 -9.83 -1.18 -7.57
CA ALA A 131 -10.24 -2.54 -7.92
C ALA A 131 -10.44 -3.43 -6.69
N ALA A 132 -9.60 -3.30 -5.66
CA ALA A 132 -9.79 -4.01 -4.40
C ALA A 132 -11.04 -3.53 -3.66
N ALA A 133 -11.21 -2.21 -3.52
CA ALA A 133 -12.35 -1.62 -2.82
C ALA A 133 -13.70 -1.94 -3.47
N ARG A 134 -13.77 -1.96 -4.81
CA ARG A 134 -15.02 -2.26 -5.54
C ARG A 134 -15.39 -3.75 -5.57
N GLY A 135 -14.45 -4.63 -5.22
CA GLY A 135 -14.59 -6.09 -5.29
C GLY A 135 -14.70 -6.67 -6.71
N ARG A 136 -14.99 -7.98 -6.78
CA ARG A 136 -15.23 -8.71 -8.04
C ARG A 136 -16.66 -8.44 -8.52
N ARG A 137 -16.80 -7.91 -9.74
CA ARG A 137 -18.10 -7.62 -10.38
C ARG A 137 -18.31 -8.54 -11.59
N PRO A 138 -19.49 -9.17 -11.77
CA PRO A 138 -19.71 -10.16 -12.84
C PRO A 138 -19.48 -9.66 -14.28
N TRP A 139 -19.64 -8.36 -14.52
CA TRP A 139 -19.47 -7.74 -15.84
C TRP A 139 -18.07 -7.13 -16.07
N VAL A 140 -17.16 -7.28 -15.11
CA VAL A 140 -15.77 -6.83 -15.25
C VAL A 140 -14.91 -8.05 -15.61
N PRO A 141 -14.14 -8.00 -16.72
CA PRO A 141 -13.18 -9.06 -17.03
C PRO A 141 -12.23 -9.32 -15.86
N ASP A 142 -12.06 -10.59 -15.48
CA ASP A 142 -11.06 -10.98 -14.47
C ASP A 142 -9.67 -10.73 -15.08
N HIS A 143 -8.97 -9.74 -14.54
CA HIS A 143 -7.56 -9.55 -14.81
C HIS A 143 -6.86 -10.35 -13.72
N THR A 144 -6.11 -11.40 -14.09
CA THR A 144 -5.32 -12.16 -13.12
C THR A 144 -4.31 -11.24 -12.44
N ILE A 145 -4.59 -10.87 -11.19
CA ILE A 145 -3.72 -10.07 -10.33
C ILE A 145 -2.63 -10.99 -9.76
N VAL A 146 -1.36 -10.65 -9.94
CA VAL A 146 -0.30 -11.18 -9.07
C VAL A 146 -0.46 -10.49 -7.72
N ARG A 147 -1.16 -11.11 -6.78
CA ARG A 147 -1.25 -10.62 -5.40
C ARG A 147 0.17 -10.66 -4.80
N THR A 148 0.83 -9.52 -4.62
CA THR A 148 1.83 -9.40 -3.56
C THR A 148 1.06 -9.31 -2.25
N GLY A 149 0.76 -10.48 -1.67
CA GLY A 149 0.12 -10.57 -0.37
C GLY A 149 0.98 -9.96 0.74
N PRO A 150 0.37 -9.51 1.86
CA PRO A 150 1.13 -9.10 3.04
C PRO A 150 1.98 -10.29 3.56
N PRO A 151 3.14 -10.03 4.20
CA PRO A 151 3.93 -11.11 4.79
C PRO A 151 3.07 -11.87 5.79
N SER A 152 2.91 -13.18 5.57
CA SER A 152 2.24 -14.06 6.52
C SER A 152 3.07 -14.11 7.81
N HIS A 153 2.57 -13.52 8.89
CA HIS A 153 3.03 -13.89 10.22
C HIS A 153 2.53 -15.31 10.51
N SER A 154 3.33 -16.31 10.14
CA SER A 154 3.19 -17.66 10.68
C SER A 154 3.73 -17.66 12.11
N GLY A 155 2.86 -17.32 13.06
CA GLY A 155 3.09 -17.65 14.47
C GLY A 155 2.97 -19.16 14.64
N HIS A 156 4.10 -19.85 14.72
CA HIS A 156 4.17 -21.21 15.26
C HIS A 156 4.01 -21.08 16.77
N VAL A 157 2.90 -21.57 17.32
CA VAL A 157 2.75 -21.74 18.76
C VAL A 157 3.23 -23.15 19.06
N ASP A 158 4.51 -23.27 19.42
CA ASP A 158 5.06 -24.49 20.00
C ASP A 158 4.54 -24.60 21.44
N ALA A 159 3.46 -25.35 21.63
CA ALA A 159 2.97 -25.72 22.95
C ALA A 159 3.69 -26.99 23.42
N HIS A 160 4.90 -26.82 23.97
CA HIS A 160 5.52 -27.81 24.86
C HIS A 160 6.02 -27.12 26.13
N GLY A 161 5.19 -27.19 27.18
CA GLY A 161 5.57 -26.84 28.55
C GLY A 161 4.95 -27.86 29.50
N ASN A 162 5.80 -28.74 30.05
CA ASN A 162 5.52 -29.58 31.20
C ASN A 162 5.35 -28.68 32.44
N GLU A 163 4.36 -28.96 33.28
CA GLU A 163 4.50 -28.77 34.73
C GLU A 163 3.56 -29.72 35.49
N ALA A 164 4.15 -30.46 36.44
CA ALA A 164 3.51 -31.21 37.51
C ALA A 164 2.94 -30.20 38.55
N ASP A 165 2.09 -30.49 39.54
CA ASP A 165 1.93 -31.62 40.48
C ASP A 165 0.57 -31.45 41.22
N ASP A 166 0.28 -32.37 42.16
CA ASP A 166 -0.61 -32.26 43.35
C ASP A 166 -1.99 -32.97 43.38
N ASN A 167 -1.92 -34.30 43.55
CA ASN A 167 -2.27 -35.11 44.75
C ASN A 167 -3.62 -35.01 45.54
N ALA A 168 -4.04 -36.20 45.99
CA ALA A 168 -5.02 -36.59 47.04
C ALA A 168 -6.53 -36.38 46.74
N GLY A 169 -7.46 -37.33 46.89
CA GLY A 169 -7.52 -38.66 47.49
C GLY A 169 -8.82 -38.78 48.30
N ASP A 170 -9.71 -39.73 48.00
CA ASP A 170 -10.54 -40.44 49.00
C ASP A 170 -11.29 -41.64 48.37
N ALA A 171 -11.67 -42.57 49.24
CA ALA A 171 -11.77 -43.99 49.01
C ALA A 171 -13.20 -44.56 48.79
N ALA A 172 -13.18 -45.81 48.34
CA ALA A 172 -14.11 -46.91 48.66
C ALA A 172 -15.51 -46.89 48.02
N LYS A 173 -15.84 -47.94 47.26
CA LYS A 173 -16.30 -49.25 47.77
C LYS A 173 -16.48 -50.28 46.65
N ARG A 174 -15.98 -51.48 46.89
CA ARG A 174 -16.37 -52.73 46.23
C ARG A 174 -17.71 -53.19 46.79
N PHE A 175 -18.59 -53.75 45.97
CA PHE A 175 -19.47 -54.87 46.37
C PHE A 175 -19.91 -55.68 45.14
N ASN A 176 -19.88 -57.00 45.32
CA ASN A 176 -20.14 -58.11 44.37
C ASN A 176 -21.59 -58.22 43.89
N GLY A 177 -21.76 -58.90 42.75
CA GLY A 177 -22.97 -59.68 42.46
C GLY A 177 -23.07 -60.20 41.01
N ASN A 178 -22.58 -61.41 40.75
CA ASN A 178 -23.13 -62.33 39.73
C ASN A 178 -24.37 -63.03 40.38
N PRO A 179 -25.37 -63.61 39.68
CA PRO A 179 -25.18 -64.77 38.79
C PRO A 179 -26.11 -64.91 37.55
N ASP A 180 -25.66 -65.75 36.63
CA ASP A 180 -26.34 -66.73 35.76
C ASP A 180 -27.63 -66.35 34.98
N GLU A 181 -27.53 -66.25 33.65
CA GLU A 181 -28.27 -67.06 32.64
C GLU A 181 -27.58 -67.02 31.27
#